data_AF-A0A7K3RNM1-F1
#
_entry.id   AF-A0A7K3RNM1-F1
#
_cell.length_a   1.000
_cell.length_b   1.000
_cell.length_c   1.000
_cell.angle_alpha   90.00
_cell.angle_beta   90.00
_cell.angle_gamma   90.00
#
_symmetry.space_group_name_H-M   'P 1'
#
loop_
_entity.id
_entity.type
_entity.pdbx_description
1 polymer ?
#
loop_
_entity_poly.entity_id
_entity_poly.type
_entity_poly.pdbx_seq_one_letter_code
_entity_poly.pdbx_strand_id
1 'polypeptide(L)'
;MEPEGLRAGGRPPRAAADGGLTTGAVARLLGVAPTTLRSWDRRYGIGPAAREDGRHRRWTGADIAALRNMCRLTSAGLPPAEAARAVLAGASRA
;
A
#
# COMPACT_ATOMS: atom_id res chain seq x y z
N MET A 1 -11.57 -11.62 12.67
CA MET A 1 -10.66 -10.45 12.75
C MET A 1 -10.81 -9.69 11.45
N GLU A 2 -11.71 -8.74 11.52
CA GLU A 2 -12.73 -8.45 10.50
C GLU A 2 -12.18 -7.64 9.31
N PRO A 3 -12.53 -7.98 8.06
CA PRO A 3 -12.40 -7.07 6.93
C PRO A 3 -13.57 -6.06 6.94
N GLU A 4 -13.56 -5.12 7.88
CA GLU A 4 -14.49 -3.99 7.86
C GLU A 4 -14.05 -2.93 6.84
N GLY A 5 -15.02 -2.48 6.04
CA GLY A 5 -14.98 -1.14 5.45
C GLY A 5 -14.71 -1.07 3.96
N LEU A 6 -15.58 -1.70 3.17
CA LEU A 6 -15.85 -1.25 1.81
C LEU A 6 -16.45 0.18 1.85
N ARG A 7 -16.04 1.02 0.88
CA ARG A 7 -16.55 2.33 0.45
C ARG A 7 -16.05 3.57 1.23
N ALA A 8 -15.16 4.32 0.58
CA ALA A 8 -15.18 5.78 0.63
C ALA A 8 -14.66 6.35 -0.70
N GLY A 9 -15.56 6.96 -1.48
CA GLY A 9 -15.23 7.70 -2.68
C GLY A 9 -14.51 9.00 -2.33
N GLY A 10 -13.45 9.31 -3.06
CA GLY A 10 -12.73 10.57 -2.92
C GLY A 10 -11.95 10.88 -4.20
N ARG A 11 -12.27 12.02 -4.81
CA ARG A 11 -11.72 12.54 -6.07
C ARG A 11 -10.19 12.38 -6.18
N PRO A 12 -9.64 11.90 -7.32
CA PRO A 12 -8.21 11.65 -7.44
C PRO A 12 -7.39 12.95 -7.52
N PRO A 13 -6.27 13.07 -6.76
CA PRO A 13 -5.32 14.16 -6.95
C PRO A 13 -4.43 13.91 -8.19
N ARG A 14 -4.14 14.99 -8.95
CA ARG A 14 -3.16 15.01 -10.05
C ARG A 14 -1.78 14.65 -9.49
N ALA A 15 -1.14 13.65 -10.10
CA ALA A 15 0.11 13.03 -9.65
C ALA A 15 1.21 14.07 -9.38
N ALA A 16 1.78 14.00 -8.18
CA ALA A 16 2.95 14.78 -7.77
C ALA A 16 4.20 14.18 -8.44
N ALA A 17 4.85 14.99 -9.28
CA ALA A 17 6.15 14.69 -9.87
C ALA A 17 7.22 14.60 -8.76
N ASP A 18 8.04 13.57 -8.86
CA ASP A 18 9.38 13.40 -8.24
C ASP A 18 9.50 13.24 -6.72
N GLY A 19 8.40 13.21 -5.96
CA GLY A 19 8.43 13.21 -4.49
C GLY A 19 7.76 12.03 -3.77
N GLY A 20 7.39 10.94 -4.44
CA GLY A 20 6.60 9.85 -3.85
C GLY A 20 5.16 10.25 -3.50
N LEU A 21 4.23 9.30 -3.58
CA LEU A 21 2.82 9.55 -3.31
C LEU A 21 2.53 9.57 -1.81
N THR A 22 1.61 10.43 -1.37
CA THR A 22 1.12 10.36 0.02
C THR A 22 0.22 9.13 0.20
N THR A 23 0.10 8.63 1.43
CA THR A 23 -0.79 7.50 1.75
C THR A 23 -2.22 7.71 1.22
N GLY A 24 -2.75 8.93 1.29
CA GLY A 24 -4.08 9.26 0.78
C GLY A 24 -4.18 9.27 -0.76
N ALA A 25 -3.09 9.56 -1.47
CA ALA A 25 -3.04 9.45 -2.93
C ALA A 25 -2.94 7.97 -3.35
N VAL A 26 -2.11 7.18 -2.67
CA VAL A 26 -1.98 5.74 -2.92
C VAL A 26 -3.28 4.99 -2.64
N ALA A 27 -3.95 5.31 -1.53
CA ALA A 27 -5.25 4.74 -1.17
C ALA A 27 -6.29 4.93 -2.29
N ARG A 28 -6.37 6.15 -2.83
CA ARG A 28 -7.27 6.48 -3.96
C ARG A 28 -6.85 5.77 -5.25
N LEU A 29 -5.56 5.69 -5.53
CA LEU A 29 -5.02 5.01 -6.71
C LEU A 29 -5.36 3.51 -6.71
N LEU A 30 -5.30 2.87 -5.54
CA LEU A 30 -5.53 1.44 -5.37
C LEU A 30 -6.99 1.09 -5.04
N GLY A 31 -7.82 2.09 -4.74
CA GLY A 31 -9.20 1.87 -4.29
C GLY A 31 -9.32 1.23 -2.91
N VAL A 32 -8.29 1.35 -2.06
CA VAL A 32 -8.27 0.80 -0.69
C VAL A 32 -8.30 1.91 0.36
N ALA A 33 -8.68 1.58 1.59
CA ALA A 33 -8.66 2.54 2.68
C ALA A 33 -7.22 2.89 3.10
N PRO A 34 -6.93 4.16 3.48
CA PRO A 34 -5.62 4.54 4.05
C PRO A 34 -5.27 3.77 5.34
N THR A 35 -6.27 3.29 6.07
CA THR A 35 -6.11 2.43 7.25
C THR A 35 -5.55 1.07 6.87
N THR A 36 -5.98 0.47 5.76
CA THR A 36 -5.44 -0.79 5.22
C THR A 36 -3.96 -0.67 4.93
N LEU A 37 -3.55 0.41 4.26
CA LEU A 37 -2.13 0.69 3.97
C LEU A 37 -1.30 0.83 5.24
N ARG A 38 -1.80 1.55 6.25
CA ARG A 38 -1.14 1.68 7.56
C ARG A 38 -1.05 0.35 8.31
N SER A 39 -2.07 -0.49 8.19
CA SER A 39 -2.07 -1.83 8.80
C SER A 39 -1.05 -2.74 8.14
N TRP A 40 -0.91 -2.72 6.81
CA TRP A 40 0.09 -3.54 6.11
C TRP A 40 1.52 -3.08 6.38
N ASP A 41 1.75 -1.77 6.42
CA ASP A 41 3.03 -1.19 6.85
C ASP A 41 3.40 -1.63 8.28
N ARG A 42 2.50 -1.45 9.26
CA ARG A 42 2.80 -1.84 10.65
C ARG A 42 2.93 -3.35 10.87
N ARG A 43 2.12 -4.15 10.18
CA ARG A 43 2.00 -5.59 10.47
C ARG A 43 2.94 -6.45 9.64
N TYR A 44 3.25 -6.03 8.42
CA TYR A 44 4.04 -6.81 7.47
C TYR A 44 5.29 -6.08 6.98
N GLY A 45 5.50 -4.83 7.39
CA GLY A 45 6.63 -4.04 6.91
C GLY A 45 6.52 -3.63 5.44
N ILE A 46 5.35 -3.77 4.82
CA ILE A 46 5.09 -3.35 3.43
C ILE A 46 4.74 -1.87 3.46
N GLY A 47 5.77 -1.04 3.57
CA GLY A 47 5.65 0.40 3.62
C GLY A 47 6.94 1.08 3.18
N PRO A 48 6.87 2.38 2.84
CA PRO A 48 8.01 3.09 2.30
C PRO A 48 9.22 3.04 3.23
N ALA A 49 10.38 2.75 2.63
CA ALA A 49 11.66 2.63 3.32
C ALA A 49 12.11 3.95 3.98
N ALA A 50 11.74 5.09 3.40
CA ALA A 50 12.01 6.40 3.98
C ALA A 50 10.92 6.79 5.00
N ARG A 51 11.17 6.48 6.28
CA ARG A 51 10.54 7.23 7.36
C ARG A 51 11.37 8.52 7.54
N GLU A 52 11.08 9.56 6.77
CA GLU A 52 11.61 10.89 7.10
C GLU A 52 10.97 11.34 8.41
N ASP A 53 11.79 11.50 9.45
CA ASP A 53 11.42 11.89 10.80
C ASP A 53 10.50 13.13 10.82
N GLY A 54 9.19 12.90 10.89
CA GLY A 54 8.17 13.94 11.01
C GLY A 54 7.56 14.45 9.70
N ARG A 55 7.98 13.97 8.52
CA ARG A 55 7.32 14.29 7.23
C ARG A 55 6.44 13.13 6.73
N HIS A 56 5.39 13.49 5.99
CA HIS A 56 4.37 12.58 5.49
C HIS A 56 5.01 11.41 4.73
N ARG A 57 4.60 10.17 5.01
CA ARG A 57 5.05 8.98 4.27
C ARG A 57 4.93 9.20 2.77
N ARG A 58 6.06 9.07 2.07
CA ARG A 58 6.16 9.13 0.62
C ARG A 58 6.34 7.72 0.08
N TRP A 59 5.34 7.24 -0.62
CA TRP A 59 5.30 5.93 -1.27
C TRP A 59 5.94 6.05 -2.65
N THR A 60 6.98 5.26 -2.89
CA THR A 60 7.67 5.20 -4.17
C THR A 60 6.91 4.33 -5.17
N GLY A 61 7.32 4.35 -6.44
CA GLY A 61 6.78 3.44 -7.46
C GLY A 61 6.93 1.96 -7.08
N ALA A 62 8.04 1.60 -6.43
CA ALA A 62 8.28 0.24 -5.94
C ALA A 62 7.28 -0.15 -4.84
N ASP A 63 7.04 0.74 -3.88
CA ASP A 63 6.04 0.49 -2.83
C ASP A 63 4.64 0.33 -3.41
N ILE A 64 4.29 1.15 -4.41
CA ILE A 64 2.99 1.06 -5.10
C ILE A 64 2.88 -0.27 -5.86
N ALA A 65 3.94 -0.74 -6.50
CA ALA A 65 3.94 -2.04 -7.18
C ALA A 65 3.73 -3.20 -6.20
N ALA A 66 4.39 -3.17 -5.05
CA ALA A 66 4.19 -4.13 -3.97
C ALA A 66 2.74 -4.14 -3.47
N LEU A 67 2.16 -2.96 -3.22
CA LEU A 67 0.77 -2.81 -2.80
C LEU A 67 -0.24 -3.30 -3.85
N ARG A 68 0.01 -3.04 -5.14
CA ARG A 68 -0.84 -3.56 -6.23
C ARG A 68 -0.84 -5.09 -6.23
N ASN A 69 0.33 -5.69 -6.02
CA ASN A 69 0.45 -7.15 -5.99
C ASN A 69 -0.25 -7.72 -4.74
N MET A 70 -0.14 -7.06 -3.59
CA MET A 70 -0.86 -7.45 -2.38
C MET A 70 -2.39 -7.37 -2.56
N CYS A 71 -2.89 -6.34 -3.23
CA CYS A 71 -4.31 -6.22 -3.56
C CYS A 71 -4.76 -7.38 -4.47
N ARG A 72 -3.98 -7.69 -5.52
CA ARG A 72 -4.28 -8.80 -6.44
C ARG A 72 -4.36 -10.15 -5.73
N LEU A 73 -3.38 -10.46 -4.88
CA LEU A 73 -3.33 -11.72 -4.14
C LEU A 73 -4.49 -11.81 -3.14
N THR A 74 -4.78 -10.72 -2.43
CA THR A 74 -5.92 -10.67 -1.49
C THR A 74 -7.25 -10.85 -2.23
N SER A 75 -7.43 -10.22 -3.40
CA SER A 75 -8.62 -10.41 -4.24
C SER A 75 -8.73 -11.81 -4.83
N ALA A 76 -7.60 -12.52 -5.01
CA ALA A 76 -7.58 -13.92 -5.41
C ALA A 76 -7.91 -14.89 -4.25
N GLY A 77 -8.18 -14.37 -3.05
CA GLY A 77 -8.53 -15.17 -1.87
C GLY A 77 -7.35 -15.54 -0.98
N LEU A 78 -6.12 -15.09 -1.29
CA LEU A 78 -4.99 -15.32 -0.38
C LEU A 78 -5.14 -14.48 0.89
N PRO A 79 -4.82 -15.05 2.06
CA PRO A 79 -4.82 -14.29 3.30
C PRO A 79 -3.75 -13.18 3.25
N PRO A 80 -3.99 -11.99 3.85
CA PRO A 80 -3.09 -10.85 3.76
C PRO A 80 -1.65 -11.13 4.23
N ALA A 81 -1.47 -12.05 5.18
CA ALA A 81 -0.14 -12.43 5.67
C ALA A 81 0.66 -13.23 4.61
N GLU A 82 0.00 -14.08 3.85
CA GLU A 82 0.63 -14.88 2.80
C GLU A 82 0.87 -14.06 1.54
N ALA A 83 -0.11 -13.22 1.19
CA ALA A 83 0.06 -12.19 0.17
C ALA A 83 1.28 -11.30 0.49
N ALA A 84 1.43 -10.87 1.75
CA ALA A 84 2.58 -10.07 2.17
C ALA A 84 3.92 -10.81 1.97
N ARG A 85 3.99 -12.08 2.39
CA ARG A 85 5.20 -12.89 2.20
C ARG A 85 5.55 -13.05 0.71
N ALA A 86 4.56 -13.33 -0.14
CA ALA A 86 4.76 -13.46 -1.57
C ALA A 86 5.27 -12.15 -2.20
N VAL A 87 4.74 -11.02 -1.76
CA VAL A 87 5.20 -9.69 -2.22
C VAL A 87 6.63 -9.40 -1.78
N LEU A 88 6.98 -9.66 -0.52
CA LEU A 88 8.34 -9.47 0.01
C LEU A 88 9.35 -10.40 -0.68
N ALA A 89 8.97 -11.65 -0.96
CA ALA A 89 9.80 -12.61 -1.68
C ALA A 89 9.97 -12.29 -3.17
N GLY A 90 8.98 -11.62 -3.78
CA GLY A 90 9.08 -11.10 -5.14
C GLY A 90 9.90 -9.82 -5.23
N ALA A 91 9.85 -8.97 -4.21
CA ALA A 91 10.63 -7.74 -4.13
C ALA A 91 12.14 -7.98 -3.92
N SER A 92 12.52 -9.10 -3.31
CA SER A 92 13.92 -9.52 -3.19
C SER A 92 14.50 -10.20 -4.44
N ARG A 93 13.67 -10.42 -5.48
CA ARG A 93 14.06 -11.03 -6.76
C ARG A 93 14.20 -10.03 -7.91
N ALA A 94 14.10 -8.74 -7.64
CA ALA A 94 14.30 -7.66 -8.62
C ALA A 94 15.55 -6.84 -8.24
#